data_AF-A0A2S0NJ86-F1
#
_entry.id   AF-A0A2S0NJ86-F1
#
_cell.length_a   1.000
_cell.length_b   1.000
_cell.length_c   1.000
_cell.angle_alpha   90.00
_cell.angle_beta   90.00
_cell.angle_gamma   90.00
#
_symmetry.space_group_name_H-M   'P 1'
#
loop_
_entity.id
_entity.type
_entity.pdbx_description
1 polymer ?
#
loop_
_entity_poly.entity_id
_entity_poly.type
_entity_poly.pdbx_seq_one_letter_code
_entity_poly.pdbx_strand_id
1 'polypeptide(L)'
;MKKLLKLLAIIATASPIVMTVSCQKTKTQTTKPINAIENLKRRIERKSISDIQIRNVVFVNNTLEAIYNKIQTEILKVRPGVVKDKDYTISKTVDADKVLFTVAATSVSELISNEFSFEVAKEDISLADIKDLYFDTYETELETKIQTEISTYFCAEAQKDIDYQIIKQMTENAGTIEVKAISTSNFLKNSFTINVLPAKTNISTITIENVIVGQNIDQLVLTKIQEKVPDAKSDDFTISGTNYANRIATSAGINTIRVEANPDSILIQGAFSITIEKASIEDLELAILVGEEQETVEDYIQTEMDKIAPGIEKDVDYAITNLADVTISGQTITVEAKANSTKIKDSFSITVEKVSIQEIELIVYTDDEEDYVKTYIQENIQVYADEAEEGTDYTISNLNSLTIAGSEITVSAIEDSALIKDSFTITVLPARITISTLSITDVFVGDNIGEAILRTIQTASPRATVNDFAITGSISETGIATTAGDEIITVRAKENSTLITDEFKISVAKKDISDLGATIINIDGNDFTIRRLLLEAINQALPNVGVTSDDIDIAWPRWAWNTETRVTAKTTSTKIIGTFIFQYI
;
A
#
# COMPACT_ATOMS: atom_id res chain seq x y z
N MET A 1 -54.66 -12.08 -16.23
CA MET A 1 -55.51 -10.91 -16.54
C MET A 1 -55.26 -10.51 -17.99
N LYS A 2 -56.17 -10.90 -18.89
CA LYS A 2 -57.20 -10.01 -19.51
C LYS A 2 -56.62 -8.94 -20.47
N LYS A 3 -56.59 -9.27 -21.77
CA LYS A 3 -57.45 -8.70 -22.83
C LYS A 3 -57.11 -9.39 -24.17
N LEU A 4 -57.95 -10.32 -24.65
CA LEU A 4 -59.07 -10.14 -25.61
C LEU A 4 -58.56 -10.15 -27.08
N LEU A 5 -58.72 -11.19 -27.91
CA LEU A 5 -59.91 -11.91 -28.40
C LEU A 5 -60.86 -11.06 -29.28
N LYS A 6 -60.78 -11.26 -30.61
CA LYS A 6 -61.76 -11.09 -31.71
C LYS A 6 -60.93 -11.20 -33.01
N LEU A 7 -61.12 -12.15 -33.93
CA LEU A 7 -62.37 -12.45 -34.61
C LEU A 7 -62.23 -13.81 -35.33
N LEU A 8 -63.11 -14.77 -35.03
CA LEU A 8 -63.34 -15.98 -35.80
C LEU A 8 -64.83 -16.28 -35.70
N ALA A 9 -65.53 -16.22 -36.83
CA ALA A 9 -66.90 -16.69 -37.07
C ALA A 9 -67.28 -16.31 -38.52
N ILE A 10 -67.93 -17.11 -39.38
CA ILE A 10 -68.67 -18.38 -39.21
C ILE A 10 -69.15 -18.83 -40.62
N ILE A 11 -69.12 -20.16 -40.89
CA ILE A 11 -70.10 -21.01 -41.63
C ILE A 11 -70.37 -20.69 -43.13
N ALA A 12 -70.01 -21.54 -44.11
CA ALA A 12 -70.44 -22.90 -44.52
C ALA A 12 -71.38 -22.90 -45.75
N THR A 13 -71.53 -24.09 -46.34
CA THR A 13 -72.37 -24.52 -47.49
C THR A 13 -71.62 -24.45 -48.84
N ALA A 14 -71.62 -25.45 -49.73
CA ALA A 14 -72.33 -26.72 -49.81
C ALA A 14 -71.57 -27.77 -50.65
N SER A 15 -71.95 -29.02 -50.42
CA SER A 15 -71.52 -30.32 -50.96
C SER A 15 -71.90 -30.58 -52.45
N PRO A 16 -71.52 -31.74 -53.04
CA PRO A 16 -71.17 -31.92 -54.45
C PRO A 16 -72.33 -32.39 -55.34
N ILE A 17 -72.18 -32.23 -56.67
CA ILE A 17 -73.08 -32.81 -57.67
C ILE A 17 -72.29 -33.52 -58.78
N VAL A 18 -72.82 -34.71 -59.08
CA VAL A 18 -72.46 -35.74 -60.06
C VAL A 18 -72.98 -35.38 -61.48
N MET A 19 -72.43 -36.03 -62.51
CA MET A 19 -72.91 -36.17 -63.90
C MET A 19 -72.77 -34.92 -64.79
N THR A 20 -72.41 -35.00 -66.08
CA THR A 20 -72.88 -35.95 -67.11
C THR A 20 -71.94 -35.95 -68.33
N VAL A 21 -71.91 -37.09 -69.01
CA VAL A 21 -71.36 -37.30 -70.36
C VAL A 21 -72.17 -36.50 -71.38
N SER A 22 -71.50 -35.88 -72.36
CA SER A 22 -72.06 -35.64 -73.69
C SER A 22 -70.97 -35.67 -74.76
N CYS A 23 -71.05 -36.67 -75.63
CA CYS A 23 -70.29 -36.75 -76.88
C CYS A 23 -70.75 -35.66 -77.86
N GLN A 24 -69.79 -35.02 -78.53
CA GLN A 24 -69.97 -34.69 -79.95
C GLN A 24 -68.72 -35.04 -80.75
N LYS A 25 -68.95 -35.97 -81.67
CA LYS A 25 -68.07 -36.38 -82.77
C LYS A 25 -67.68 -35.17 -83.62
N THR A 26 -66.41 -35.10 -83.98
CA THR A 26 -66.06 -34.87 -85.40
C THR A 26 -64.91 -35.78 -85.78
N LYS A 27 -65.21 -36.71 -86.69
CA LYS A 27 -64.24 -37.53 -87.42
C LYS A 27 -63.45 -36.63 -88.37
N THR A 28 -62.14 -36.81 -88.40
CA THR A 28 -61.41 -36.79 -89.66
C THR A 28 -60.47 -37.99 -89.66
N GLN A 29 -60.83 -38.99 -90.47
CA GLN A 29 -59.93 -40.06 -90.87
C GLN A 29 -58.89 -39.48 -91.81
N THR A 30 -57.61 -39.70 -91.51
CA THR A 30 -56.62 -39.97 -92.55
C THR A 30 -55.80 -41.19 -92.13
N THR A 31 -55.92 -42.22 -92.97
CA THR A 31 -55.28 -43.52 -92.87
C THR A 31 -53.82 -43.43 -93.30
N LYS A 32 -52.89 -43.70 -92.37
CA LYS A 32 -51.60 -44.37 -92.66
C LYS A 32 -51.23 -45.26 -91.46
N PRO A 33 -50.82 -46.52 -91.67
CA PRO A 33 -50.48 -47.43 -90.58
C PRO A 33 -49.31 -46.89 -89.77
N ILE A 34 -49.45 -46.95 -88.45
CA ILE A 34 -48.37 -46.78 -87.47
C ILE A 34 -47.36 -47.90 -87.73
N ASN A 35 -46.14 -47.53 -88.14
CA ASN A 35 -44.98 -48.40 -88.03
C ASN A 35 -44.33 -48.11 -86.66
N ALA A 36 -44.78 -48.83 -85.63
CA ALA A 36 -44.48 -48.58 -84.21
C ALA A 36 -43.05 -48.99 -83.79
N ILE A 37 -42.14 -49.37 -84.69
CA ILE A 37 -40.87 -50.01 -84.28
C ILE A 37 -39.61 -49.37 -84.90
N GLU A 38 -39.71 -48.32 -85.74
CA GLU A 38 -38.52 -47.73 -86.39
C GLU A 38 -38.16 -46.28 -86.00
N ASN A 39 -38.89 -45.63 -85.08
CA ASN A 39 -38.61 -44.24 -84.67
C ASN A 39 -38.12 -44.05 -83.21
N LEU A 40 -37.73 -45.13 -82.52
CA LEU A 40 -37.24 -45.09 -81.13
C LEU A 40 -35.76 -45.45 -80.97
N LYS A 41 -34.96 -45.29 -82.04
CA LYS A 41 -33.51 -45.10 -81.96
C LYS A 41 -33.11 -43.73 -82.50
N ARG A 42 -33.79 -42.66 -82.07
CA ARG A 42 -33.06 -41.38 -81.95
C ARG A 42 -31.99 -41.65 -80.91
N ARG A 43 -30.76 -41.89 -81.37
CA ARG A 43 -29.56 -41.90 -80.53
C ARG A 43 -29.63 -40.60 -79.74
N ILE A 44 -30.02 -40.68 -78.47
CA ILE A 44 -29.93 -39.54 -77.58
C ILE A 44 -28.43 -39.27 -77.52
N GLU A 45 -28.01 -38.19 -78.17
CA GLU A 45 -26.62 -37.78 -78.11
C GLU A 45 -26.32 -37.41 -76.66
N ARG A 46 -25.35 -38.13 -76.06
CA ARG A 46 -24.85 -37.83 -74.72
C ARG A 46 -24.36 -36.38 -74.70
N LYS A 47 -24.75 -35.61 -73.69
CA LYS A 47 -24.22 -34.27 -73.50
C LYS A 47 -23.04 -34.29 -72.53
N SER A 48 -21.93 -33.68 -72.95
CA SER A 48 -20.77 -33.52 -72.09
C SER A 48 -21.10 -32.61 -70.92
N ILE A 49 -20.65 -32.96 -69.71
CA ILE A 49 -20.76 -32.11 -68.52
C ILE A 49 -19.46 -31.35 -68.20
N SER A 50 -18.42 -31.50 -69.01
CA SER A 50 -17.10 -30.89 -68.73
C SER A 50 -17.07 -29.36 -68.68
N ASP A 51 -18.03 -28.71 -69.36
CA ASP A 51 -18.10 -27.25 -69.41
C ASP A 51 -18.91 -26.64 -68.25
N ILE A 52 -19.45 -27.48 -67.34
CA ILE A 52 -20.18 -26.98 -66.17
C ILE A 52 -19.20 -26.24 -65.25
N GLN A 53 -19.55 -25.00 -64.91
CA GLN A 53 -18.83 -24.20 -63.93
C GLN A 53 -19.71 -23.90 -62.73
N ILE A 54 -19.29 -24.36 -61.56
CA ILE A 54 -19.94 -24.05 -60.29
C ILE A 54 -19.15 -22.92 -59.62
N ARG A 55 -19.75 -21.73 -59.54
CA ARG A 55 -19.14 -20.53 -58.96
C ARG A 55 -19.76 -20.18 -57.61
N ASN A 56 -19.01 -19.46 -56.77
CA ASN A 56 -19.45 -18.93 -55.47
C ASN A 56 -20.03 -20.02 -54.56
N VAL A 57 -19.22 -21.04 -54.26
CA VAL A 57 -19.55 -22.06 -53.27
C VAL A 57 -18.54 -21.93 -52.14
N VAL A 58 -19.06 -21.60 -50.96
CA VAL A 58 -18.33 -21.50 -49.67
C VAL A 58 -19.17 -22.21 -48.61
N PHE A 59 -18.54 -22.76 -47.58
CA PHE A 59 -19.23 -23.56 -46.57
C PHE A 59 -19.97 -22.70 -45.54
N VAL A 60 -19.55 -21.44 -45.29
CA VAL A 60 -20.19 -20.50 -44.35
C VAL A 60 -21.70 -20.34 -44.55
N ASN A 61 -22.24 -20.59 -45.75
CA ASN A 61 -23.68 -20.46 -46.03
C ASN A 61 -24.28 -21.64 -46.82
N ASN A 62 -23.54 -22.73 -47.03
CA ASN A 62 -24.04 -23.88 -47.78
C ASN A 62 -23.74 -25.17 -47.02
N THR A 63 -24.79 -25.92 -46.71
CA THR A 63 -24.67 -27.31 -46.30
C THR A 63 -24.09 -28.14 -47.44
N LEU A 64 -23.49 -29.30 -47.14
CA LEU A 64 -23.04 -30.25 -48.15
C LEU A 64 -24.21 -30.65 -49.08
N GLU A 65 -25.41 -30.73 -48.52
CA GLU A 65 -26.65 -30.94 -49.27
C GLU A 65 -26.94 -29.79 -50.25
N ALA A 66 -26.77 -28.53 -49.85
CA ALA A 66 -26.93 -27.38 -50.75
C ALA A 66 -25.93 -27.41 -51.91
N ILE A 67 -24.69 -27.85 -51.66
CA ILE A 67 -23.68 -28.05 -52.72
C ILE A 67 -24.11 -29.15 -53.68
N TYR A 68 -24.58 -30.29 -53.17
CA TYR A 68 -25.11 -31.37 -54.00
C TYR A 68 -26.33 -30.95 -54.82
N ASN A 69 -27.24 -30.18 -54.24
CA ASN A 69 -28.41 -29.63 -54.94
C ASN A 69 -28.00 -28.64 -56.02
N LYS A 70 -26.96 -27.83 -55.79
CA LYS A 70 -26.39 -26.94 -56.80
C LYS A 70 -25.75 -27.71 -57.95
N ILE A 71 -24.95 -28.74 -57.66
CA ILE A 71 -24.40 -29.67 -58.67
C ILE A 71 -25.53 -30.27 -59.51
N GLN A 72 -26.55 -30.82 -58.85
CA GLN A 72 -27.69 -31.43 -59.54
C GLN A 72 -28.43 -30.42 -60.41
N THR A 73 -28.64 -29.20 -59.92
CA THR A 73 -29.29 -28.12 -60.66
C THR A 73 -28.51 -27.76 -61.93
N GLU A 74 -27.18 -27.62 -61.85
CA GLU A 74 -26.37 -27.32 -63.03
C GLU A 74 -26.34 -28.46 -64.05
N ILE A 75 -26.28 -29.72 -63.59
CA ILE A 75 -26.35 -30.89 -64.48
C ILE A 75 -27.72 -30.97 -65.18
N LEU A 76 -28.81 -30.70 -64.46
CA LEU A 76 -30.16 -30.72 -65.03
C LEU A 76 -30.38 -29.63 -66.08
N LYS A 77 -29.65 -28.49 -66.01
CA LYS A 77 -29.66 -27.48 -67.08
C LYS A 77 -29.00 -28.00 -68.37
N VAL A 78 -27.96 -28.82 -68.25
CA VAL A 78 -27.30 -29.46 -69.40
C VAL A 78 -28.20 -30.56 -69.98
N ARG A 79 -28.79 -31.40 -69.10
CA ARG A 79 -29.64 -32.51 -69.51
C ARG A 79 -30.72 -32.83 -68.46
N PRO A 80 -32.00 -32.52 -68.75
CA PRO A 80 -33.11 -32.95 -67.90
C PRO A 80 -33.24 -34.47 -67.80
N GLY A 81 -33.63 -34.97 -66.63
CA GLY A 81 -33.88 -36.40 -66.39
C GLY A 81 -32.66 -37.23 -65.97
N VAL A 82 -31.51 -36.59 -65.79
CA VAL A 82 -30.30 -37.20 -65.20
C VAL A 82 -30.54 -37.47 -63.71
N VAL A 83 -30.15 -38.66 -63.25
CA VAL A 83 -30.32 -39.12 -61.86
C VAL A 83 -28.96 -39.40 -61.21
N LYS A 84 -28.74 -38.89 -59.99
CA LYS A 84 -27.54 -39.16 -59.19
C LYS A 84 -27.39 -40.66 -58.93
N ASP A 85 -26.16 -41.16 -58.90
CA ASP A 85 -25.74 -42.56 -58.73
C ASP A 85 -26.15 -43.52 -59.86
N LYS A 86 -27.08 -43.12 -60.72
CA LYS A 86 -27.37 -43.81 -61.99
C LYS A 86 -26.56 -43.23 -63.14
N ASP A 87 -26.65 -41.93 -63.36
CA ASP A 87 -26.12 -41.24 -64.54
C ASP A 87 -24.84 -40.45 -64.24
N TYR A 88 -24.61 -40.06 -62.99
CA TYR A 88 -23.36 -39.46 -62.51
C TYR A 88 -23.10 -39.78 -61.04
N THR A 89 -21.85 -39.74 -60.63
CA THR A 89 -21.40 -39.84 -59.23
C THR A 89 -20.67 -38.58 -58.82
N ILE A 90 -20.74 -38.23 -57.54
CA ILE A 90 -19.96 -37.14 -56.95
C ILE A 90 -18.96 -37.75 -55.98
N SER A 91 -17.67 -37.57 -56.22
CA SER A 91 -16.61 -37.85 -55.27
C SER A 91 -16.01 -36.54 -54.75
N LYS A 92 -15.33 -36.61 -53.61
CA LYS A 92 -14.59 -35.47 -53.06
C LYS A 92 -13.23 -35.92 -52.55
N THR A 93 -12.25 -35.06 -52.73
CA THR A 93 -10.91 -35.20 -52.16
C THR A 93 -10.67 -34.00 -51.24
N VAL A 94 -10.30 -34.28 -49.99
CA VAL A 94 -10.01 -33.25 -48.99
C VAL A 94 -8.52 -32.91 -49.06
N ASP A 95 -8.22 -31.63 -49.29
CA ASP A 95 -6.87 -31.05 -49.24
C ASP A 95 -6.73 -30.18 -47.98
N ALA A 96 -5.56 -29.56 -47.75
CA ALA A 96 -5.31 -28.71 -46.58
C ALA A 96 -6.25 -27.49 -46.54
N ASP A 97 -6.41 -26.78 -47.67
CA ASP A 97 -7.13 -25.50 -47.73
C ASP A 97 -8.50 -25.58 -48.41
N LYS A 98 -8.82 -26.71 -49.04
CA LYS A 98 -9.98 -26.84 -49.94
C LYS A 98 -10.51 -28.26 -50.03
N VAL A 99 -11.72 -28.39 -50.54
CA VAL A 99 -12.33 -29.66 -50.94
C VAL A 99 -12.53 -29.63 -52.46
N LEU A 100 -11.91 -30.58 -53.16
CA LEU A 100 -12.11 -30.78 -54.59
C LEU A 100 -13.29 -31.72 -54.79
N PHE A 101 -14.36 -31.23 -55.40
CA PHE A 101 -15.49 -32.06 -55.82
C PHE A 101 -15.29 -32.48 -57.27
N THR A 102 -15.38 -33.78 -57.53
CA THR A 102 -15.32 -34.35 -58.89
C THR A 102 -16.66 -34.99 -59.22
N VAL A 103 -17.25 -34.55 -60.32
CA VAL A 103 -18.53 -35.04 -60.81
C VAL A 103 -18.29 -35.78 -62.11
N ALA A 104 -18.45 -37.10 -62.09
CA ALA A 104 -18.18 -37.96 -63.22
C ALA A 104 -19.46 -38.64 -63.71
N ALA A 105 -19.71 -38.60 -65.02
CA ALA A 105 -20.76 -39.42 -65.63
C ALA A 105 -20.45 -40.91 -65.42
N THR A 106 -21.46 -41.70 -65.05
CA THR A 106 -21.27 -43.15 -64.90
C THR A 106 -21.06 -43.80 -66.28
N SER A 107 -20.37 -44.94 -66.31
CA SER A 107 -20.15 -45.70 -67.55
C SER A 107 -21.46 -46.17 -68.21
N VAL A 108 -22.51 -46.35 -67.41
CA VAL A 108 -23.85 -46.78 -67.82
C VAL A 108 -24.77 -45.62 -68.21
N SER A 109 -24.34 -44.37 -68.01
CA SER A 109 -25.14 -43.18 -68.35
C SER A 109 -25.42 -43.14 -69.85
N GLU A 110 -26.69 -43.10 -70.23
CA GLU A 110 -27.09 -42.88 -71.63
C GLU A 110 -27.31 -41.40 -71.94
N LEU A 111 -27.29 -40.53 -70.91
CA LEU A 111 -27.74 -39.16 -71.00
C LEU A 111 -26.60 -38.13 -71.03
N ILE A 112 -25.52 -38.41 -70.30
CA ILE A 112 -24.37 -37.50 -70.15
C ILE A 112 -23.03 -38.22 -70.30
N SER A 113 -21.95 -37.47 -70.50
CA SER A 113 -20.58 -37.99 -70.62
C SER A 113 -19.55 -37.03 -70.02
N ASN A 114 -18.34 -37.55 -69.79
CA ASN A 114 -17.19 -36.84 -69.20
C ASN A 114 -17.39 -36.44 -67.73
N GLU A 115 -16.46 -35.63 -67.22
CA GLU A 115 -16.44 -35.15 -65.85
C GLU A 115 -16.09 -33.66 -65.81
N PHE A 116 -16.40 -33.03 -64.68
CA PHE A 116 -15.88 -31.73 -64.29
C PHE A 116 -15.51 -31.76 -62.81
N SER A 117 -14.62 -30.84 -62.39
CA SER A 117 -14.27 -30.66 -60.99
C SER A 117 -14.27 -29.19 -60.61
N PHE A 118 -14.55 -28.90 -59.35
CA PHE A 118 -14.48 -27.55 -58.80
C PHE A 118 -14.04 -27.59 -57.34
N GLU A 119 -13.49 -26.49 -56.88
CA GLU A 119 -12.92 -26.37 -55.54
C GLU A 119 -13.84 -25.54 -54.64
N VAL A 120 -13.98 -25.97 -53.40
CA VAL A 120 -14.65 -25.22 -52.32
C VAL A 120 -13.60 -24.96 -51.24
N ALA A 121 -13.36 -23.68 -50.94
CA ALA A 121 -12.42 -23.31 -49.88
C ALA A 121 -12.95 -23.75 -48.51
N LYS A 122 -12.06 -24.22 -47.63
CA LYS A 122 -12.38 -24.45 -46.22
C LYS A 122 -12.41 -23.12 -45.46
N GLU A 123 -13.21 -23.10 -44.41
CA GLU A 123 -13.37 -21.94 -43.54
C GLU A 123 -12.25 -21.89 -42.51
N ASP A 124 -11.67 -20.71 -42.37
CA ASP A 124 -10.53 -20.46 -41.49
C ASP A 124 -11.02 -20.11 -40.08
N ILE A 125 -10.86 -21.04 -39.13
CA ILE A 125 -11.31 -20.82 -37.75
C ILE A 125 -10.35 -19.95 -36.93
N SER A 126 -9.21 -19.53 -37.48
CA SER A 126 -8.27 -18.65 -36.76
C SER A 126 -8.86 -17.27 -36.43
N LEU A 127 -9.98 -16.91 -37.08
CA LEU A 127 -10.70 -15.65 -36.85
C LEU A 127 -11.78 -15.76 -35.76
N ALA A 128 -11.92 -16.90 -35.09
CA ALA A 128 -12.90 -17.07 -34.02
C ALA A 128 -12.55 -16.17 -32.82
N ASP A 129 -13.54 -15.43 -32.31
CA ASP A 129 -13.39 -14.51 -31.17
C ASP A 129 -14.22 -15.02 -29.99
N ILE A 130 -13.73 -16.07 -29.33
CA ILE A 130 -14.30 -16.53 -28.06
C ILE A 130 -13.59 -15.79 -26.94
N LYS A 131 -14.26 -14.79 -26.36
CA LYS A 131 -13.74 -14.02 -25.23
C LYS A 131 -13.74 -14.81 -23.93
N ASP A 132 -12.74 -14.50 -23.10
CA ASP A 132 -12.39 -14.96 -21.75
C ASP A 132 -13.30 -16.00 -21.10
N LEU A 133 -12.74 -17.20 -20.89
CA LEU A 133 -13.34 -18.27 -20.10
C LEU A 133 -12.67 -18.33 -18.73
N TYR A 134 -13.45 -18.56 -17.68
CA TYR A 134 -12.93 -18.81 -16.34
C TYR A 134 -12.77 -20.31 -16.10
N PHE A 135 -11.74 -20.70 -15.35
CA PHE A 135 -11.38 -22.10 -15.08
C PHE A 135 -12.50 -22.92 -14.41
N ASP A 136 -13.50 -22.27 -13.80
CA ASP A 136 -14.68 -22.91 -13.19
C ASP A 136 -15.81 -23.19 -14.20
N THR A 137 -15.64 -22.84 -15.47
CA THR A 137 -16.57 -23.23 -16.54
C THR A 137 -16.54 -24.74 -16.70
N TYR A 138 -17.65 -25.41 -16.38
CA TYR A 138 -17.78 -26.86 -16.56
C TYR A 138 -17.42 -27.27 -17.99
N GLU A 139 -16.69 -28.39 -18.15
CA GLU A 139 -16.23 -28.89 -19.45
C GLU A 139 -17.32 -28.93 -20.53
N THR A 140 -18.55 -29.27 -20.16
CA THR A 140 -19.71 -29.29 -21.06
C THR A 140 -20.13 -27.90 -21.54
N GLU A 141 -20.07 -26.87 -20.68
CA GLU A 141 -20.44 -25.50 -21.03
C GLU A 141 -19.41 -24.90 -22.00
N LEU A 142 -18.13 -25.16 -21.74
CA LEU A 142 -17.03 -24.82 -22.64
C LEU A 142 -17.24 -25.40 -24.04
N GLU A 143 -17.47 -26.70 -24.12
CA GLU A 143 -17.69 -27.38 -25.40
C GLU A 143 -18.91 -26.85 -26.14
N THR A 144 -19.97 -26.52 -25.40
CA THR A 144 -21.19 -25.91 -25.96
C THR A 144 -20.91 -24.54 -26.55
N LYS A 145 -20.13 -23.68 -25.86
CA LYS A 145 -19.74 -22.36 -26.37
C LYS A 145 -18.90 -22.47 -27.65
N ILE A 146 -17.90 -23.34 -27.66
CA ILE A 146 -17.05 -23.57 -28.84
C ILE A 146 -17.87 -24.08 -30.03
N GLN A 147 -18.75 -25.08 -29.81
CA GLN A 147 -19.62 -25.60 -30.86
C GLN A 147 -20.60 -24.54 -31.38
N THR A 148 -21.12 -23.69 -30.50
CA THR A 148 -22.03 -22.59 -30.88
C THR A 148 -21.31 -21.57 -31.76
N GLU A 149 -20.10 -21.14 -31.39
CA GLU A 149 -19.30 -20.21 -32.17
C GLU A 149 -18.97 -20.77 -33.56
N ILE A 150 -18.46 -22.01 -33.61
CA ILE A 150 -18.09 -22.70 -34.86
C ILE A 150 -19.31 -22.86 -35.78
N SER A 151 -20.44 -23.29 -35.23
CA SER A 151 -21.66 -23.48 -36.02
C SER A 151 -22.31 -22.18 -36.49
N THR A 152 -22.18 -21.10 -35.72
CA THR A 152 -22.79 -19.80 -36.04
C THR A 152 -22.00 -19.05 -37.12
N TYR A 153 -20.67 -19.01 -37.02
CA TYR A 153 -19.86 -18.12 -37.85
C TYR A 153 -19.04 -18.81 -38.93
N PHE A 154 -18.83 -20.13 -38.84
CA PHE A 154 -17.96 -20.85 -39.77
C PHE A 154 -18.69 -21.94 -40.54
N CYS A 155 -19.27 -22.94 -39.87
CA CYS A 155 -20.03 -24.00 -40.57
C CYS A 155 -20.97 -24.73 -39.61
N ALA A 156 -22.28 -24.64 -39.88
CA ALA A 156 -23.31 -25.29 -39.07
C ALA A 156 -23.22 -26.84 -39.04
N GLU A 157 -22.58 -27.46 -40.04
CA GLU A 157 -22.40 -28.91 -40.13
C GLU A 157 -21.10 -29.40 -39.49
N ALA A 158 -20.20 -28.51 -39.05
CA ALA A 158 -18.94 -28.92 -38.45
C ALA A 158 -19.16 -29.58 -37.07
N GLN A 159 -18.57 -30.76 -36.89
CA GLN A 159 -18.73 -31.56 -35.67
C GLN A 159 -17.42 -31.69 -34.90
N LYS A 160 -17.50 -31.60 -33.56
CA LYS A 160 -16.39 -31.93 -32.66
C LYS A 160 -15.91 -33.38 -32.93
N ASP A 161 -14.61 -33.56 -32.88
CA ASP A 161 -13.88 -34.81 -33.11
C ASP A 161 -13.98 -35.40 -34.53
N ILE A 162 -14.64 -34.68 -35.45
CA ILE A 162 -14.69 -35.01 -36.89
C ILE A 162 -14.04 -33.90 -37.71
N ASP A 163 -14.44 -32.64 -37.46
CA ASP A 163 -13.97 -31.47 -38.21
C ASP A 163 -13.04 -30.59 -37.39
N TYR A 164 -13.11 -30.63 -36.05
CA TYR A 164 -12.19 -29.95 -35.15
C TYR A 164 -12.01 -30.72 -33.84
N GLN A 165 -10.92 -30.46 -33.12
CA GLN A 165 -10.62 -31.01 -31.80
C GLN A 165 -10.33 -29.89 -30.81
N ILE A 166 -10.64 -30.14 -29.54
CA ILE A 166 -10.33 -29.26 -28.42
C ILE A 166 -9.15 -29.87 -27.67
N ILE A 167 -7.99 -29.25 -27.78
CA ILE A 167 -6.74 -29.67 -27.16
C ILE A 167 -6.54 -28.83 -25.90
N LYS A 168 -6.67 -29.49 -24.74
CA LYS A 168 -6.52 -28.83 -23.43
C LYS A 168 -5.08 -28.89 -22.96
N GLN A 169 -4.48 -27.74 -22.73
CA GLN A 169 -3.27 -27.60 -21.92
C GLN A 169 -3.64 -26.83 -20.65
N MET A 170 -4.25 -27.53 -19.69
CA MET A 170 -4.64 -26.92 -18.42
C MET A 170 -3.59 -27.18 -17.35
N THR A 171 -3.15 -26.12 -16.69
CA THR A 171 -2.50 -26.18 -15.37
C THR A 171 -3.54 -25.83 -14.30
N GLU A 172 -3.27 -26.12 -13.03
CA GLU A 172 -4.25 -26.01 -11.93
C GLU A 172 -4.87 -24.61 -11.75
N ASN A 173 -4.35 -23.55 -12.37
CA ASN A 173 -4.78 -22.17 -12.09
C ASN A 173 -4.98 -21.26 -13.31
N ALA A 174 -4.61 -21.68 -14.52
CA ALA A 174 -4.80 -20.93 -15.77
C ALA A 174 -4.32 -21.80 -16.95
N GLY A 175 -4.65 -21.42 -18.18
CA GLY A 175 -4.08 -22.08 -19.34
C GLY A 175 -4.59 -21.57 -20.67
N THR A 176 -4.20 -22.27 -21.72
CA THR A 176 -4.71 -22.06 -23.07
C THR A 176 -5.44 -23.31 -23.55
N ILE A 177 -6.59 -23.11 -24.18
CA ILE A 177 -7.31 -24.15 -24.90
C ILE A 177 -7.04 -23.91 -26.38
N GLU A 178 -6.39 -24.86 -27.04
CA GLU A 178 -6.25 -24.82 -28.50
C GLU A 178 -7.45 -25.54 -29.13
N VAL A 179 -8.14 -24.85 -30.03
CA VAL A 179 -9.18 -25.46 -30.88
C VAL A 179 -8.61 -25.58 -32.28
N LYS A 180 -8.49 -26.80 -32.77
CA LYS A 180 -7.76 -27.10 -34.01
C LYS A 180 -8.61 -27.88 -34.99
N ALA A 181 -8.67 -27.41 -36.25
CA ALA A 181 -9.29 -28.16 -37.31
C ALA A 181 -8.56 -29.49 -37.54
N ILE A 182 -9.31 -30.59 -37.66
CA ILE A 182 -8.74 -31.89 -37.99
C ILE A 182 -8.29 -31.84 -39.46
N SER A 183 -7.15 -32.45 -39.80
CA SER A 183 -6.60 -32.41 -41.18
C SER A 183 -7.55 -33.00 -42.23
N THR A 184 -8.36 -33.99 -41.84
CA THR A 184 -9.39 -34.61 -42.67
C THR A 184 -10.74 -33.88 -42.66
N SER A 185 -10.84 -32.74 -41.95
CA SER A 185 -12.04 -31.90 -41.89
C SER A 185 -12.48 -31.50 -43.29
N ASN A 186 -13.78 -31.64 -43.56
CA ASN A 186 -14.33 -31.20 -44.84
C ASN A 186 -14.57 -29.68 -44.87
N PHE A 187 -14.68 -29.06 -43.70
CA PHE A 187 -15.25 -27.73 -43.58
C PHE A 187 -14.25 -26.70 -43.06
N LEU A 188 -13.35 -27.10 -42.15
CA LEU A 188 -12.55 -26.19 -41.35
C LEU A 188 -11.05 -26.35 -41.63
N LYS A 189 -10.30 -25.27 -41.46
CA LYS A 189 -8.82 -25.27 -41.44
C LYS A 189 -8.28 -24.35 -40.35
N ASN A 190 -6.99 -24.48 -40.06
CA ASN A 190 -6.25 -23.74 -39.03
C ASN A 190 -6.73 -24.00 -37.59
N SER A 191 -6.32 -23.16 -36.66
CA SER A 191 -6.64 -23.25 -35.23
C SER A 191 -6.80 -21.85 -34.63
N PHE A 192 -7.41 -21.79 -33.44
CA PHE A 192 -7.39 -20.64 -32.57
C PHE A 192 -7.13 -21.06 -31.12
N THR A 193 -6.76 -20.11 -30.27
CA THR A 193 -6.51 -20.34 -28.86
C THR A 193 -7.47 -19.53 -28.01
N ILE A 194 -7.99 -20.13 -26.95
CA ILE A 194 -8.81 -19.46 -25.94
C ILE A 194 -7.99 -19.37 -24.66
N ASN A 195 -7.86 -18.17 -24.12
CA ASN A 195 -7.23 -17.98 -22.81
C ASN A 195 -8.22 -18.34 -21.71
N VAL A 196 -7.79 -19.19 -20.78
CA VAL A 196 -8.54 -19.57 -19.59
C VAL A 196 -7.96 -18.83 -18.40
N LEU A 197 -8.75 -17.91 -17.86
CA LEU A 197 -8.44 -17.18 -16.64
C LEU A 197 -8.61 -18.08 -15.41
N PRO A 198 -7.89 -17.81 -14.30
CA PRO A 198 -8.10 -18.50 -13.04
C PRO A 198 -9.57 -18.47 -12.59
N ALA A 199 -9.97 -19.47 -11.81
CA ALA A 199 -11.30 -19.46 -11.20
C ALA A 199 -11.45 -18.24 -10.29
N LYS A 200 -12.62 -17.57 -10.33
CA LYS A 200 -12.89 -16.44 -9.46
C LYS A 200 -12.90 -16.90 -8.00
N THR A 201 -12.20 -16.18 -7.13
CA THR A 201 -12.17 -16.51 -5.70
C THR A 201 -13.51 -16.15 -5.07
N ASN A 202 -14.12 -17.10 -4.37
CA ASN A 202 -15.39 -16.87 -3.68
C ASN A 202 -15.17 -16.11 -2.36
N ILE A 203 -15.74 -14.90 -2.23
CA ILE A 203 -15.61 -14.05 -1.04
C ILE A 203 -16.69 -14.33 0.02
N SER A 204 -17.65 -15.22 -0.24
CA SER A 204 -18.80 -15.44 0.66
C SER A 204 -18.43 -16.03 2.03
N THR A 205 -17.21 -16.53 2.17
CA THR A 205 -16.67 -17.05 3.45
C THR A 205 -15.86 -16.02 4.23
N ILE A 206 -15.69 -14.79 3.71
CA ILE A 206 -15.01 -13.72 4.44
C ILE A 206 -15.88 -13.31 5.63
N THR A 207 -15.26 -13.26 6.80
CA THR A 207 -15.84 -12.69 8.01
C THR A 207 -15.03 -11.47 8.43
N ILE A 208 -15.73 -10.40 8.80
CA ILE A 208 -15.13 -9.20 9.38
C ILE A 208 -15.80 -9.00 10.74
N GLU A 209 -15.03 -9.26 11.79
CA GLU A 209 -15.48 -9.16 13.18
C GLU A 209 -15.11 -7.78 13.75
N ASN A 210 -15.77 -7.38 14.84
CA ASN A 210 -15.49 -6.16 15.59
C ASN A 210 -15.60 -4.87 14.76
N VAL A 211 -16.54 -4.84 13.80
CA VAL A 211 -16.82 -3.61 13.05
C VAL A 211 -17.69 -2.70 13.90
N ILE A 212 -17.19 -1.51 14.21
CA ILE A 212 -17.89 -0.54 15.06
C ILE A 212 -18.39 0.67 14.27
N VAL A 213 -19.34 1.41 14.85
CA VAL A 213 -19.88 2.64 14.24
C VAL A 213 -18.76 3.69 14.08
N GLY A 214 -18.76 4.39 12.94
CA GLY A 214 -17.76 5.41 12.58
C GLY A 214 -16.54 4.86 11.84
N GLN A 215 -16.34 3.54 11.80
CA GLN A 215 -15.20 2.93 11.13
C GLN A 215 -15.32 3.04 9.59
N ASN A 216 -14.17 3.22 8.92
CA ASN A 216 -14.08 3.22 7.45
C ASN A 216 -14.23 1.80 6.90
N ILE A 217 -15.37 1.53 6.26
CA ILE A 217 -15.74 0.19 5.80
C ILE A 217 -15.06 -0.16 4.49
N ASP A 218 -14.87 0.80 3.58
CA ASP A 218 -14.23 0.55 2.28
C ASP A 218 -12.83 -0.03 2.46
N GLN A 219 -12.01 0.63 3.28
CA GLN A 219 -10.63 0.21 3.50
C GLN A 219 -10.58 -1.15 4.21
N LEU A 220 -11.44 -1.35 5.22
CA LEU A 220 -11.52 -2.60 5.97
C LEU A 220 -11.91 -3.78 5.07
N VAL A 221 -12.94 -3.61 4.24
CA VAL A 221 -13.40 -4.61 3.28
C VAL A 221 -12.32 -4.90 2.23
N LEU A 222 -11.72 -3.86 1.66
CA LEU A 222 -10.66 -4.03 0.67
C LEU A 222 -9.49 -4.83 1.24
N THR A 223 -9.01 -4.46 2.44
CA THR A 223 -7.93 -5.18 3.12
C THR A 223 -8.30 -6.64 3.35
N LYS A 224 -9.52 -6.93 3.81
CA LYS A 224 -9.97 -8.31 4.07
C LYS A 224 -10.13 -9.14 2.79
N ILE A 225 -10.57 -8.54 1.69
CA ILE A 225 -10.58 -9.20 0.38
C ILE A 225 -9.15 -9.44 -0.11
N GLN A 226 -8.24 -8.47 0.05
CA GLN A 226 -6.84 -8.56 -0.37
C GLN A 226 -6.04 -9.63 0.40
N GLU A 227 -6.42 -9.94 1.65
CA GLU A 227 -5.86 -11.09 2.38
C GLU A 227 -6.13 -12.44 1.67
N LYS A 228 -7.20 -12.54 0.89
CA LYS A 228 -7.54 -13.72 0.07
C LYS A 228 -7.12 -13.58 -1.39
N VAL A 229 -7.20 -12.36 -1.92
CA VAL A 229 -6.98 -12.03 -3.34
C VAL A 229 -6.16 -10.74 -3.44
N PRO A 230 -4.81 -10.81 -3.36
CA PRO A 230 -3.96 -9.63 -3.24
C PRO A 230 -4.14 -8.56 -4.32
N ASP A 231 -4.52 -8.97 -5.53
CA ASP A 231 -4.69 -8.07 -6.68
C ASP A 231 -6.07 -7.40 -6.75
N ALA A 232 -6.99 -7.71 -5.83
CA ALA A 232 -8.32 -7.12 -5.79
C ALA A 232 -8.28 -5.62 -5.50
N LYS A 233 -9.20 -4.88 -6.12
CA LYS A 233 -9.35 -3.41 -6.01
C LYS A 233 -10.78 -3.05 -5.59
N SER A 234 -11.00 -1.77 -5.25
CA SER A 234 -12.33 -1.26 -4.90
C SER A 234 -13.36 -1.46 -6.01
N ASP A 235 -12.93 -1.45 -7.28
CA ASP A 235 -13.82 -1.60 -8.44
C ASP A 235 -14.26 -3.07 -8.66
N ASP A 236 -13.72 -4.02 -7.89
CA ASP A 236 -14.10 -5.44 -7.99
C ASP A 236 -15.35 -5.78 -7.17
N PHE A 237 -15.82 -4.90 -6.30
CA PHE A 237 -16.99 -5.14 -5.46
C PHE A 237 -17.82 -3.87 -5.23
N THR A 238 -19.00 -4.05 -4.68
CA THR A 238 -19.88 -2.98 -4.19
C THR A 238 -20.20 -3.21 -2.72
N ILE A 239 -20.27 -2.12 -1.97
CA ILE A 239 -20.71 -2.10 -0.58
C ILE A 239 -22.07 -1.39 -0.55
N SER A 240 -23.05 -2.02 0.09
CA SER A 240 -24.40 -1.46 0.22
C SER A 240 -25.01 -1.81 1.57
N GLY A 241 -25.98 -1.03 2.03
CA GLY A 241 -26.63 -1.27 3.32
C GLY A 241 -27.24 -0.01 3.90
N THR A 242 -28.26 -0.14 4.75
CA THR A 242 -28.88 1.02 5.41
C THR A 242 -27.95 1.68 6.42
N ASN A 243 -26.97 0.93 6.93
CA ASN A 243 -26.04 1.39 7.97
C ASN A 243 -24.66 1.70 7.38
N TYR A 244 -24.60 1.95 6.07
CA TYR A 244 -23.42 2.36 5.34
C TYR A 244 -23.73 3.64 4.58
N ALA A 245 -23.09 4.74 4.98
CA ALA A 245 -23.19 6.03 4.28
C ALA A 245 -21.84 6.73 4.34
N ASN A 246 -21.49 7.47 3.29
CA ASN A 246 -20.21 8.19 3.21
C ASN A 246 -19.00 7.32 3.57
N ARG A 247 -19.03 6.03 3.18
CA ARG A 247 -17.93 5.06 3.36
C ARG A 247 -17.70 4.61 4.80
N ILE A 248 -18.59 4.96 5.73
CA ILE A 248 -18.50 4.59 7.15
C ILE A 248 -19.72 3.77 7.62
N ALA A 249 -19.53 3.01 8.69
CA ALA A 249 -20.63 2.39 9.43
C ALA A 249 -21.39 3.47 10.23
N THR A 250 -22.72 3.52 10.12
CA THR A 250 -23.52 4.60 10.73
C THR A 250 -24.39 4.16 11.91
N SER A 251 -24.65 2.87 12.08
CA SER A 251 -25.40 2.33 13.23
C SER A 251 -25.20 0.83 13.42
N ALA A 252 -25.25 0.38 14.67
CA ALA A 252 -25.15 -1.04 15.03
C ALA A 252 -26.41 -1.84 14.62
N GLY A 253 -26.23 -3.13 14.31
CA GLY A 253 -27.32 -4.05 13.95
C GLY A 253 -26.86 -5.31 13.19
N ILE A 254 -27.77 -6.29 13.06
CA ILE A 254 -27.49 -7.59 12.44
C ILE A 254 -27.47 -7.48 10.91
N ASN A 255 -26.38 -7.92 10.27
CA ASN A 255 -26.23 -8.06 8.80
C ASN A 255 -26.59 -6.79 8.00
N THR A 256 -26.06 -5.64 8.42
CA THR A 256 -26.53 -4.34 7.94
C THR A 256 -25.75 -3.77 6.77
N ILE A 257 -24.56 -4.33 6.48
CA ILE A 257 -23.76 -4.00 5.30
C ILE A 257 -23.52 -5.28 4.49
N ARG A 258 -23.87 -5.23 3.21
CA ARG A 258 -23.62 -6.28 2.22
C ARG A 258 -22.47 -5.87 1.31
N VAL A 259 -21.52 -6.78 1.16
CA VAL A 259 -20.42 -6.66 0.19
C VAL A 259 -20.66 -7.70 -0.89
N GLU A 260 -20.68 -7.27 -2.15
CA GLU A 260 -20.99 -8.13 -3.29
C GLU A 260 -19.98 -7.91 -4.41
N ALA A 261 -19.41 -8.99 -4.94
CA ALA A 261 -18.51 -8.93 -6.08
C ALA A 261 -19.25 -8.35 -7.30
N ASN A 262 -18.58 -7.44 -8.01
CA ASN A 262 -19.13 -6.86 -9.22
C ASN A 262 -19.22 -7.92 -10.33
N PRO A 263 -20.29 -7.94 -11.15
CA PRO A 263 -20.45 -8.94 -12.22
C PRO A 263 -19.25 -8.99 -13.19
N ASP A 264 -18.64 -7.83 -13.43
CA ASP A 264 -17.51 -7.65 -14.34
C ASP A 264 -16.14 -7.91 -13.66
N SER A 265 -16.10 -8.21 -12.35
CA SER A 265 -14.83 -8.55 -11.70
C SER A 265 -14.29 -9.86 -12.26
N ILE A 266 -13.03 -9.85 -12.67
CA ILE A 266 -12.33 -11.04 -13.17
C ILE A 266 -11.66 -11.84 -12.04
N LEU A 267 -11.62 -11.30 -10.82
CA LEU A 267 -10.84 -11.84 -9.70
C LEU A 267 -11.72 -12.54 -8.64
N ILE A 268 -12.90 -11.99 -8.36
CA ILE A 268 -13.74 -12.41 -7.22
C ILE A 268 -15.19 -12.68 -7.62
N GLN A 269 -15.88 -13.49 -6.81
CA GLN A 269 -17.31 -13.78 -6.92
C GLN A 269 -17.97 -13.99 -5.56
N GLY A 270 -19.29 -13.89 -5.49
CA GLY A 270 -20.07 -14.11 -4.26
C GLY A 270 -20.31 -12.83 -3.45
N ALA A 271 -20.83 -13.00 -2.23
CA ALA A 271 -21.19 -11.90 -1.35
C ALA A 271 -21.12 -12.33 0.11
N PHE A 272 -20.79 -11.39 0.99
CA PHE A 272 -20.83 -11.59 2.45
C PHE A 272 -21.51 -10.39 3.13
N SER A 273 -21.85 -10.56 4.41
CA SER A 273 -22.47 -9.52 5.22
C SER A 273 -21.60 -9.20 6.42
N ILE A 274 -21.59 -7.93 6.80
CA ILE A 274 -20.88 -7.41 7.97
C ILE A 274 -21.94 -7.05 9.01
N THR A 275 -21.71 -7.47 10.25
CA THR A 275 -22.49 -7.04 11.41
C THR A 275 -21.76 -5.90 12.08
N ILE A 276 -22.45 -4.79 12.30
CA ILE A 276 -21.89 -3.64 13.01
C ILE A 276 -22.29 -3.76 14.48
N GLU A 277 -21.31 -3.72 15.36
CA GLU A 277 -21.50 -3.75 16.80
C GLU A 277 -21.38 -2.35 17.40
N LYS A 278 -21.95 -2.21 18.60
CA LYS A 278 -21.69 -1.04 19.45
C LYS A 278 -20.29 -1.19 20.05
N ALA A 279 -19.49 -0.13 20.03
CA ALA A 279 -18.22 -0.14 20.72
C ALA A 279 -18.44 -0.24 22.24
N SER A 280 -17.69 -1.10 22.92
CA SER A 280 -17.69 -1.15 24.37
C SER A 280 -16.80 -0.03 24.91
N ILE A 281 -17.22 0.57 26.02
CA ILE A 281 -16.42 1.56 26.76
C ILE A 281 -15.96 1.03 28.13
N GLU A 282 -16.19 -0.25 28.44
CA GLU A 282 -15.90 -0.85 29.76
C GLU A 282 -14.40 -0.77 30.11
N ASP A 283 -13.53 -0.90 29.12
CA ASP A 283 -12.07 -0.93 29.27
C ASP A 283 -11.42 0.47 29.11
N LEU A 284 -12.19 1.56 29.08
CA LEU A 284 -11.62 2.90 28.96
C LEU A 284 -11.00 3.34 30.29
N GLU A 285 -9.68 3.52 30.29
CA GLU A 285 -8.93 4.09 31.42
C GLU A 285 -8.64 5.58 31.15
N LEU A 286 -9.09 6.44 32.06
CA LEU A 286 -8.82 7.88 32.01
C LEU A 286 -8.32 8.33 33.38
N ALA A 287 -7.24 9.10 33.39
CA ALA A 287 -6.72 9.74 34.59
C ALA A 287 -7.28 11.16 34.68
N ILE A 288 -8.02 11.45 35.75
CA ILE A 288 -8.55 12.77 36.07
C ILE A 288 -7.94 13.18 37.40
N LEU A 289 -7.42 14.39 37.46
CA LEU A 289 -6.76 14.93 38.65
C LEU A 289 -7.75 15.73 39.47
N VAL A 290 -7.48 15.85 40.77
CA VAL A 290 -8.22 16.74 41.66
C VAL A 290 -7.99 18.21 41.31
N GLY A 291 -9.02 19.04 41.47
CA GLY A 291 -8.98 20.47 41.15
C GLY A 291 -9.28 20.81 39.69
N GLU A 292 -9.52 19.82 38.83
CA GLU A 292 -9.92 20.05 37.44
C GLU A 292 -11.36 20.55 37.36
N GLU A 293 -11.58 21.61 36.57
CA GLU A 293 -12.91 22.16 36.31
C GLU A 293 -13.77 21.18 35.50
N GLN A 294 -15.08 21.16 35.77
CA GLN A 294 -16.04 20.30 35.08
C GLN A 294 -15.90 20.35 33.55
N GLU A 295 -15.78 21.53 32.95
CA GLU A 295 -15.68 21.70 31.50
C GLU A 295 -14.44 20.98 30.92
N THR A 296 -13.30 21.08 31.61
CA THR A 296 -12.06 20.41 31.19
C THR A 296 -12.19 18.89 31.24
N VAL A 297 -12.80 18.35 32.31
CA VAL A 297 -13.04 16.91 32.46
C VAL A 297 -14.02 16.39 31.42
N GLU A 298 -15.08 17.14 31.13
CA GLU A 298 -16.04 16.80 30.08
C GLU A 298 -15.38 16.76 28.70
N ASP A 299 -14.50 17.72 28.39
CA ASP A 299 -13.75 17.75 27.14
C ASP A 299 -12.76 16.59 27.02
N TYR A 300 -12.09 16.20 28.12
CA TYR A 300 -11.23 15.01 28.15
C TYR A 300 -12.02 13.73 27.90
N ILE A 301 -13.14 13.55 28.59
CA ILE A 301 -14.01 12.40 28.37
C ILE A 301 -14.51 12.39 26.92
N GLN A 302 -15.02 13.52 26.42
CA GLN A 302 -15.50 13.63 25.04
C GLN A 302 -14.41 13.28 24.01
N THR A 303 -13.18 13.76 24.23
CA THR A 303 -12.03 13.49 23.36
C THR A 303 -11.69 12.00 23.31
N GLU A 304 -11.65 11.30 24.45
CA GLU A 304 -11.40 9.85 24.46
C GLU A 304 -12.57 9.07 23.87
N MET A 305 -13.81 9.49 24.15
CA MET A 305 -15.01 8.86 23.60
C MET A 305 -15.05 8.96 22.06
N ASP A 306 -14.64 10.10 21.49
CA ASP A 306 -14.55 10.30 20.04
C ASP A 306 -13.51 9.41 19.36
N LYS A 307 -12.45 8.99 20.08
CA LYS A 307 -11.49 8.01 19.57
C LYS A 307 -12.11 6.61 19.48
N ILE A 308 -13.01 6.26 20.40
CA ILE A 308 -13.72 4.97 20.41
C ILE A 308 -14.79 4.95 19.32
N ALA A 309 -15.63 5.99 19.26
CA ALA A 309 -16.75 6.07 18.34
C ALA A 309 -16.85 7.49 17.75
N PRO A 310 -16.32 7.73 16.55
CA PRO A 310 -16.29 9.07 15.97
C PRO A 310 -17.65 9.79 15.92
N GLY A 311 -17.63 11.04 16.38
CA GLY A 311 -18.79 11.95 16.44
C GLY A 311 -19.79 11.56 17.51
N ILE A 312 -19.36 10.83 18.54
CA ILE A 312 -20.21 10.49 19.68
C ILE A 312 -20.63 11.76 20.40
N GLU A 313 -21.88 11.85 20.82
CA GLU A 313 -22.41 13.07 21.43
C GLU A 313 -22.76 12.84 22.90
N LYS A 314 -22.18 13.65 23.79
CA LYS A 314 -22.65 13.76 25.17
C LYS A 314 -24.14 14.08 25.17
N ASP A 315 -24.87 13.47 26.10
CA ASP A 315 -26.31 13.56 26.24
C ASP A 315 -27.17 12.93 25.12
N VAL A 316 -26.56 12.41 24.07
CA VAL A 316 -27.26 11.60 23.05
C VAL A 316 -26.84 10.14 23.18
N ASP A 317 -25.54 9.89 23.23
CA ASP A 317 -24.95 8.56 23.23
C ASP A 317 -24.48 8.12 24.63
N TYR A 318 -24.03 9.04 25.47
CA TYR A 318 -23.62 8.75 26.84
C TYR A 318 -24.06 9.84 27.82
N ALA A 319 -23.99 9.52 29.10
CA ALA A 319 -24.15 10.47 30.19
C ALA A 319 -22.95 10.38 31.14
N ILE A 320 -22.55 11.52 31.69
CA ILE A 320 -21.57 11.61 32.77
C ILE A 320 -22.36 11.89 34.05
N THR A 321 -22.11 11.09 35.10
CA THR A 321 -22.74 11.22 36.41
C THR A 321 -21.70 11.31 37.51
N ASN A 322 -22.08 11.91 38.64
CA ASN A 322 -21.19 12.19 39.77
C ASN A 322 -19.97 13.06 39.43
N LEU A 323 -20.04 13.87 38.36
CA LEU A 323 -19.08 14.94 38.10
C LEU A 323 -19.53 16.21 38.84
N ALA A 324 -18.61 16.83 39.57
CA ALA A 324 -18.83 18.05 40.33
C ALA A 324 -18.25 19.24 39.56
N ASP A 325 -18.61 20.48 39.95
CA ASP A 325 -18.11 21.70 39.31
C ASP A 325 -16.57 21.77 39.29
N VAL A 326 -15.93 21.27 40.35
CA VAL A 326 -14.49 21.04 40.49
C VAL A 326 -14.28 19.65 41.06
N THR A 327 -13.35 18.87 40.49
CA THR A 327 -13.10 17.50 40.94
C THR A 327 -12.49 17.44 42.33
N ILE A 328 -12.92 16.46 43.13
CA ILE A 328 -12.42 16.23 44.50
C ILE A 328 -11.78 14.84 44.63
N SER A 329 -10.76 14.69 45.47
CA SER A 329 -10.07 13.40 45.63
C SER A 329 -11.01 12.27 46.04
N GLY A 330 -10.84 11.11 45.40
CA GLY A 330 -11.65 9.92 45.65
C GLY A 330 -13.06 9.99 45.05
N GLN A 331 -13.43 11.07 44.38
CA GLN A 331 -14.65 11.15 43.58
C GLN A 331 -14.64 10.06 42.51
N THR A 332 -15.77 9.34 42.39
CA THR A 332 -15.98 8.37 41.31
C THR A 332 -16.91 8.98 40.27
N ILE A 333 -16.37 9.35 39.13
CA ILE A 333 -17.13 9.83 37.96
C ILE A 333 -17.55 8.61 37.15
N THR A 334 -18.84 8.49 36.81
CA THR A 334 -19.34 7.36 36.02
C THR A 334 -19.79 7.84 34.64
N VAL A 335 -19.28 7.19 33.61
CA VAL A 335 -19.65 7.43 32.21
C VAL A 335 -20.41 6.21 31.71
N GLU A 336 -21.67 6.40 31.35
CA GLU A 336 -22.57 5.31 30.97
C GLU A 336 -23.17 5.54 29.58
N ALA A 337 -23.16 4.50 28.74
CA ALA A 337 -23.86 4.52 27.46
C ALA A 337 -25.37 4.66 27.67
N LYS A 338 -26.00 5.62 26.99
CA LYS A 338 -27.46 5.76 27.01
C LYS A 338 -28.11 4.53 26.35
N ALA A 339 -29.24 4.09 26.89
CA ALA A 339 -29.96 2.91 26.39
C ALA A 339 -30.31 2.98 24.89
N ASN A 340 -30.57 4.19 24.38
CA ASN A 340 -30.87 4.48 22.98
C ASN A 340 -29.65 4.84 22.13
N SER A 341 -28.42 4.83 22.66
CA SER A 341 -27.21 5.04 21.86
C SER A 341 -27.14 3.99 20.76
N THR A 342 -26.73 4.41 19.57
CA THR A 342 -26.49 3.51 18.44
C THR A 342 -25.02 3.19 18.25
N LYS A 343 -24.13 3.89 18.97
CA LYS A 343 -22.68 3.86 18.77
C LYS A 343 -21.93 3.02 19.81
N ILE A 344 -22.35 3.13 21.07
CA ILE A 344 -21.63 2.53 22.21
C ILE A 344 -22.56 1.73 23.13
N LYS A 345 -21.95 0.92 23.98
CA LYS A 345 -22.57 0.14 25.06
C LYS A 345 -21.67 0.15 26.29
N ASP A 346 -22.19 -0.36 27.41
CA ASP A 346 -21.49 -0.53 28.69
C ASP A 346 -21.20 0.81 29.39
N SER A 347 -20.42 0.76 30.46
CA SER A 347 -20.07 1.92 31.31
C SER A 347 -18.69 1.73 31.90
N PHE A 348 -17.99 2.82 32.20
CA PHE A 348 -16.77 2.80 32.99
C PHE A 348 -16.83 3.84 34.12
N SER A 349 -15.92 3.72 35.08
CA SER A 349 -15.82 4.65 36.20
C SER A 349 -14.38 5.14 36.34
N ILE A 350 -14.25 6.44 36.56
CA ILE A 350 -12.98 7.14 36.78
C ILE A 350 -12.91 7.48 38.26
N THR A 351 -11.80 7.15 38.91
CA THR A 351 -11.53 7.62 40.27
C THR A 351 -10.60 8.82 40.18
N VAL A 352 -11.02 9.97 40.69
CA VAL A 352 -10.21 11.20 40.71
C VAL A 352 -9.01 10.99 41.63
N GLU A 353 -7.82 11.13 41.08
CA GLU A 353 -6.57 10.93 41.79
C GLU A 353 -6.05 12.22 42.43
N LYS A 354 -5.32 12.08 43.54
CA LYS A 354 -4.52 13.17 44.11
C LYS A 354 -3.32 13.43 43.19
N VAL A 355 -2.90 14.69 43.11
CA VAL A 355 -1.70 15.11 42.39
C VAL A 355 -0.46 14.62 43.13
N SER A 356 0.47 13.95 42.45
CA SER A 356 1.75 13.56 43.06
C SER A 356 2.72 14.73 43.04
N ILE A 357 3.37 15.02 44.18
CA ILE A 357 4.42 16.05 44.28
C ILE A 357 5.84 15.46 44.20
N GLN A 358 5.99 14.17 43.91
CA GLN A 358 7.28 13.49 43.97
C GLN A 358 8.32 14.02 42.95
N GLU A 359 7.85 14.54 41.80
CA GLU A 359 8.71 15.00 40.70
C GLU A 359 9.13 16.48 40.82
N ILE A 360 8.76 17.16 41.90
CA ILE A 360 9.16 18.55 42.12
C ILE A 360 10.65 18.61 42.47
N GLU A 361 11.45 19.21 41.58
CA GLU A 361 12.87 19.48 41.79
C GLU A 361 13.09 20.96 42.12
N LEU A 362 13.60 21.25 43.32
CA LEU A 362 13.95 22.59 43.75
C LEU A 362 15.42 22.68 44.11
N ILE A 363 16.00 23.87 43.94
CA ILE A 363 17.37 24.19 44.35
C ILE A 363 17.30 25.25 45.44
N VAL A 364 17.89 24.95 46.59
CA VAL A 364 17.92 25.84 47.76
C VAL A 364 19.35 25.95 48.27
N TYR A 365 19.74 27.14 48.74
CA TYR A 365 21.09 27.45 49.21
C TYR A 365 21.14 27.77 50.70
N THR A 366 22.32 27.63 51.31
CA THR A 366 22.47 27.85 52.76
C THR A 366 22.28 29.29 53.24
N ASP A 367 22.26 30.26 52.32
CA ASP A 367 22.02 31.68 52.57
C ASP A 367 20.62 32.15 52.16
N ASP A 368 19.78 31.25 51.65
CA ASP A 368 18.39 31.58 51.35
C ASP A 368 17.61 31.77 52.66
N GLU A 369 16.77 32.81 52.70
CA GLU A 369 15.92 33.09 53.86
C GLU A 369 14.81 32.04 53.98
N GLU A 370 14.50 31.63 55.22
CA GLU A 370 13.49 30.60 55.49
C GLU A 370 12.13 30.92 54.83
N ASP A 371 11.67 32.17 54.94
CA ASP A 371 10.40 32.63 54.37
C ASP A 371 10.42 32.59 52.84
N TYR A 372 11.57 32.84 52.21
CA TYR A 372 11.74 32.70 50.77
C TYR A 372 11.61 31.23 50.35
N VAL A 373 12.26 30.31 51.06
CA VAL A 373 12.21 28.87 50.73
C VAL A 373 10.80 28.31 50.88
N LYS A 374 10.05 28.72 51.92
CA LYS A 374 8.63 28.33 52.07
C LYS A 374 7.77 28.82 50.91
N THR A 375 7.93 30.10 50.56
CA THR A 375 7.20 30.70 49.42
C THR A 375 7.56 29.97 48.13
N TYR A 376 8.83 29.66 47.91
CA TYR A 376 9.30 28.96 46.73
C TYR A 376 8.73 27.53 46.63
N ILE A 377 8.67 26.79 47.75
CA ILE A 377 8.02 25.48 47.80
C ILE A 377 6.52 25.59 47.50
N GLN A 378 5.83 26.53 48.14
CA GLN A 378 4.39 26.78 47.97
C GLN A 378 4.06 27.08 46.50
N GLU A 379 4.75 28.05 45.88
CA GLU A 379 4.51 28.42 44.49
C GLU A 379 4.72 27.24 43.53
N ASN A 380 5.73 26.39 43.76
CA ASN A 380 5.98 25.23 42.90
C ASN A 380 4.97 24.10 43.10
N ILE A 381 4.43 23.91 44.31
CA ILE A 381 3.33 22.96 44.53
C ILE A 381 2.05 23.48 43.86
N GLN A 382 1.77 24.78 43.96
CA GLN A 382 0.58 25.40 43.37
C GLN A 382 0.53 25.36 41.84
N VAL A 383 1.67 25.18 41.17
CA VAL A 383 1.69 24.87 39.72
C VAL A 383 0.91 23.60 39.40
N TYR A 384 0.92 22.62 40.31
CA TYR A 384 0.26 21.33 40.11
C TYR A 384 -1.06 21.20 40.88
N ALA A 385 -1.22 21.93 41.99
CA ALA A 385 -2.43 21.95 42.81
C ALA A 385 -2.62 23.36 43.40
N ASP A 386 -3.32 24.23 42.67
CA ASP A 386 -3.43 25.68 42.94
C ASP A 386 -3.88 26.02 44.38
N GLU A 387 -4.77 25.21 44.95
CA GLU A 387 -5.31 25.39 46.30
C GLU A 387 -4.52 24.68 47.41
N ALA A 388 -3.42 23.99 47.10
CA ALA A 388 -2.66 23.26 48.12
C ALA A 388 -1.94 24.23 49.07
N GLU A 389 -2.09 24.05 50.39
CA GLU A 389 -1.49 24.94 51.40
C GLU A 389 -0.59 24.21 52.41
N GLU A 390 0.51 24.85 52.82
CA GLU A 390 1.35 24.37 53.93
C GLU A 390 0.52 24.23 55.23
N GLY A 391 0.62 23.08 55.89
CA GLY A 391 -0.10 22.77 57.13
C GLY A 391 -1.50 22.19 56.93
N THR A 392 -2.06 22.29 55.72
CA THR A 392 -3.34 21.68 55.33
C THR A 392 -3.10 20.48 54.42
N ASP A 393 -2.26 20.64 53.41
CA ASP A 393 -2.04 19.63 52.36
C ASP A 393 -0.64 19.01 52.42
N TYR A 394 0.36 19.77 52.85
CA TYR A 394 1.71 19.26 53.04
C TYR A 394 2.37 19.84 54.28
N THR A 395 3.47 19.21 54.69
CA THR A 395 4.35 19.73 55.74
C THR A 395 5.77 19.84 55.22
N ILE A 396 6.50 20.84 55.70
CA ILE A 396 7.92 21.01 55.45
C ILE A 396 8.66 20.62 56.72
N SER A 397 9.60 19.68 56.61
CA SER A 397 10.43 19.24 57.73
C SER A 397 11.91 19.48 57.44
N ASN A 398 12.70 19.59 58.52
CA ASN A 398 14.12 19.94 58.49
C ASN A 398 14.44 21.30 57.85
N LEU A 399 13.48 22.23 57.77
CA LEU A 399 13.76 23.56 57.22
C LEU A 399 14.82 24.34 58.03
N ASN A 400 14.97 24.04 59.32
CA ASN A 400 16.05 24.57 60.15
C ASN A 400 17.46 24.11 59.74
N SER A 401 17.58 23.11 58.85
CA SER A 401 18.85 22.65 58.29
C SER A 401 19.38 23.54 57.16
N LEU A 402 18.67 24.62 56.78
CA LEU A 402 19.13 25.62 55.82
C LEU A 402 20.54 26.15 56.12
N THR A 403 21.02 26.09 57.36
CA THR A 403 22.38 26.52 57.71
C THR A 403 23.50 25.50 57.39
N ILE A 404 23.16 24.29 56.94
CA ILE A 404 24.11 23.18 56.75
C ILE A 404 24.02 22.66 55.31
N ALA A 405 25.08 22.90 54.53
CA ALA A 405 25.21 22.37 53.18
C ALA A 405 25.20 20.83 53.17
N GLY A 406 24.50 20.24 52.21
CA GLY A 406 24.29 18.80 52.06
C GLY A 406 23.20 18.23 52.97
N SER A 407 22.51 19.06 53.76
CA SER A 407 21.30 18.64 54.47
C SER A 407 20.11 18.52 53.51
N GLU A 408 19.08 17.81 53.93
CA GLU A 408 17.86 17.58 53.13
C GLU A 408 16.64 18.20 53.84
N ILE A 409 15.92 19.04 53.10
CA ILE A 409 14.58 19.51 53.47
C ILE A 409 13.60 18.50 52.87
N THR A 410 12.65 17.99 53.67
CA THR A 410 11.65 17.04 53.17
C THR A 410 10.29 17.71 53.17
N VAL A 411 9.65 17.69 52.00
CA VAL A 411 8.28 18.16 51.80
C VAL A 411 7.40 16.94 51.60
N SER A 412 6.42 16.75 52.47
CA SER A 412 5.56 15.56 52.46
C SER A 412 4.10 15.94 52.46
N ALA A 413 3.33 15.37 51.54
CA ALA A 413 1.88 15.45 51.59
C ALA A 413 1.38 14.89 52.92
N ILE A 414 0.41 15.58 53.53
CA ILE A 414 -0.30 15.11 54.70
C ILE A 414 -1.15 13.90 54.28
N GLU A 415 -1.20 12.84 55.11
CA GLU A 415 -1.90 11.58 54.79
C GLU A 415 -3.35 11.83 54.33
N ASP A 416 -4.03 12.75 55.02
CA ASP A 416 -5.42 13.15 54.78
C ASP A 416 -5.57 14.32 53.79
N SER A 417 -4.51 14.78 53.10
CA SER A 417 -4.62 15.87 52.11
C SER A 417 -5.65 15.52 51.04
N ALA A 418 -6.52 16.46 50.71
CA ALA A 418 -7.50 16.26 49.65
C ALA A 418 -6.91 16.47 48.25
N LEU A 419 -5.76 17.15 48.13
CA LEU A 419 -5.24 17.62 46.85
C LEU A 419 -4.00 16.85 46.37
N ILE A 420 -3.09 16.51 47.29
CA ILE A 420 -1.77 15.98 46.92
C ILE A 420 -1.42 14.68 47.63
N LYS A 421 -0.49 13.92 47.04
CA LYS A 421 0.11 12.70 47.58
C LYS A 421 1.62 12.71 47.39
N ASP A 422 2.29 11.78 48.07
CA ASP A 422 3.74 11.55 48.03
C ASP A 422 4.56 12.67 48.68
N SER A 423 5.88 12.63 48.48
CA SER A 423 6.85 13.53 49.10
C SER A 423 8.05 13.72 48.18
N PHE A 424 8.75 14.84 48.32
CA PHE A 424 10.03 15.08 47.67
C PHE A 424 11.05 15.65 48.67
N THR A 425 12.33 15.56 48.31
CA THR A 425 13.45 16.04 49.12
C THR A 425 14.25 17.08 48.35
N ILE A 426 14.65 18.13 49.04
CA ILE A 426 15.46 19.21 48.51
C ILE A 426 16.83 19.17 49.19
N THR A 427 17.89 19.00 48.42
CA THR A 427 19.27 19.06 48.93
C THR A 427 19.71 20.51 49.05
N VAL A 428 20.05 20.94 50.26
CA VAL A 428 20.55 22.30 50.52
C VAL A 428 21.99 22.41 50.02
N LEU A 429 22.22 23.29 49.04
CA LEU A 429 23.54 23.55 48.49
C LEU A 429 24.26 24.63 49.29
N PRO A 430 25.60 24.57 49.41
CA PRO A 430 26.36 25.66 50.02
C PRO A 430 26.18 26.98 49.23
N ALA A 431 25.89 28.07 49.95
CA ALA A 431 25.82 29.42 49.40
C ALA A 431 27.10 29.84 48.68
N ARG A 432 28.24 29.39 49.22
CA ARG A 432 29.57 29.71 48.71
C ARG A 432 30.38 28.45 48.53
N ILE A 433 30.95 28.30 47.34
CA ILE A 433 31.66 27.07 46.96
C ILE A 433 33.15 27.34 46.81
N THR A 434 33.95 26.57 47.54
CA THR A 434 35.39 26.51 47.33
C THR A 434 35.66 25.79 46.02
N ILE A 435 36.22 26.51 45.05
CA ILE A 435 36.51 25.96 43.71
C ILE A 435 37.86 25.24 43.65
N SER A 436 38.65 25.20 44.73
CA SER A 436 40.00 24.61 44.74
C SER A 436 40.04 23.10 44.51
N THR A 437 38.90 22.41 44.66
CA THR A 437 38.74 20.98 44.37
C THR A 437 38.32 20.71 42.94
N LEU A 438 37.94 21.74 42.17
CA LEU A 438 37.56 21.58 40.76
C LEU A 438 38.79 21.32 39.90
N SER A 439 38.60 20.57 38.83
CA SER A 439 39.63 20.28 37.85
C SER A 439 39.02 20.18 36.46
N ILE A 440 39.71 20.70 35.46
CA ILE A 440 39.38 20.49 34.04
C ILE A 440 40.55 19.71 33.46
N THR A 441 40.28 18.50 32.99
CA THR A 441 41.28 17.65 32.35
C THR A 441 41.27 17.87 30.84
N ASP A 442 42.32 17.40 30.17
CA ASP A 442 42.38 17.31 28.70
C ASP A 442 42.24 18.66 27.97
N VAL A 443 42.79 19.72 28.56
CA VAL A 443 42.86 21.04 27.94
C VAL A 443 44.09 21.10 27.04
N PHE A 444 43.89 21.44 25.77
CA PHE A 444 44.96 21.65 24.80
C PHE A 444 45.08 23.11 24.38
N VAL A 445 46.26 23.50 23.90
CA VAL A 445 46.44 24.79 23.23
C VAL A 445 45.46 24.90 22.06
N GLY A 446 44.85 26.08 21.91
CA GLY A 446 43.81 26.37 20.92
C GLY A 446 42.38 26.09 21.38
N ASP A 447 42.19 25.39 22.49
CA ASP A 447 40.86 25.12 23.04
C ASP A 447 40.27 26.41 23.64
N ASN A 448 38.97 26.66 23.38
CA ASN A 448 38.21 27.68 24.08
C ASN A 448 37.75 27.12 25.43
N ILE A 449 38.43 27.54 26.50
CA ILE A 449 38.18 27.01 27.83
C ILE A 449 37.29 27.90 28.68
N GLY A 450 36.95 29.11 28.23
CA GLY A 450 36.11 30.03 28.98
C GLY A 450 34.74 29.43 29.33
N GLU A 451 34.09 28.79 28.35
CA GLU A 451 32.81 28.10 28.55
C GLU A 451 32.96 26.83 29.39
N ALA A 452 34.04 26.07 29.20
CA ALA A 452 34.31 24.86 29.98
C ALA A 452 34.53 25.18 31.46
N ILE A 453 35.23 26.30 31.76
CA ILE A 453 35.41 26.84 33.11
C ILE A 453 34.08 27.23 33.71
N LEU A 454 33.28 28.03 33.00
CA LEU A 454 31.97 28.45 33.50
C LEU A 454 31.08 27.25 33.79
N ARG A 455 30.99 26.28 32.87
CA ARG A 455 30.21 25.05 33.06
C ARG A 455 30.69 24.24 34.26
N THR A 456 31.99 24.05 34.41
CA THR A 456 32.57 23.30 35.55
C THR A 456 32.24 23.97 36.88
N ILE A 457 32.33 25.30 36.93
CA ILE A 457 31.94 26.07 38.11
C ILE A 457 30.43 25.97 38.34
N GLN A 458 29.60 26.05 37.30
CA GLN A 458 28.14 25.99 37.41
C GLN A 458 27.61 24.64 37.84
N THR A 459 28.28 23.55 37.48
CA THR A 459 27.96 22.21 38.01
C THR A 459 28.07 22.16 39.54
N ALA A 460 29.04 22.88 40.10
CA ALA A 460 29.20 22.97 41.55
C ALA A 460 28.30 24.08 42.13
N SER A 461 28.33 25.29 41.56
CA SER A 461 27.63 26.51 41.98
C SER A 461 26.72 27.01 40.85
N PRO A 462 25.46 26.53 40.74
CA PRO A 462 24.60 26.85 39.61
C PRO A 462 24.33 28.35 39.39
N ARG A 463 24.42 29.16 40.46
CA ARG A 463 24.24 30.63 40.43
C ARG A 463 25.46 31.37 39.91
N ALA A 464 26.64 30.73 39.82
CA ALA A 464 27.87 31.40 39.44
C ALA A 464 27.83 31.86 37.97
N THR A 465 28.37 33.05 37.74
CA THR A 465 28.49 33.68 36.42
C THR A 465 29.94 34.03 36.12
N VAL A 466 30.23 34.50 34.90
CA VAL A 466 31.56 35.04 34.54
C VAL A 466 31.98 36.25 35.40
N ASN A 467 31.04 36.88 36.11
CA ASN A 467 31.33 37.97 37.02
C ASN A 467 31.88 37.51 38.38
N ASP A 468 31.83 36.22 38.68
CA ASP A 468 32.24 35.66 39.96
C ASP A 468 33.69 35.20 40.01
N PHE A 469 34.30 34.90 38.87
CA PHE A 469 35.70 34.48 38.78
C PHE A 469 36.50 35.36 37.82
N ALA A 470 37.82 35.32 38.00
CA ALA A 470 38.79 35.86 37.08
C ALA A 470 39.70 34.73 36.61
N ILE A 471 40.00 34.74 35.31
CA ILE A 471 40.96 33.83 34.69
C ILE A 471 42.25 34.60 34.48
N THR A 472 43.37 34.04 34.92
CA THR A 472 44.71 34.60 34.71
C THR A 472 45.65 33.51 34.19
N GLY A 473 46.68 33.90 33.46
CA GLY A 473 47.62 32.98 32.80
C GLY A 473 47.55 33.11 31.28
N SER A 474 48.06 32.09 30.59
CA SER A 474 48.28 32.11 29.14
C SER A 474 46.99 31.78 28.35
N ILE A 475 46.05 32.72 28.42
CA ILE A 475 44.74 32.69 27.75
C ILE A 475 44.54 33.98 26.96
N SER A 476 43.89 33.91 25.79
CA SER A 476 43.51 35.10 25.01
C SER A 476 42.37 35.87 25.70
N GLU A 477 42.12 37.11 25.24
CA GLU A 477 40.94 37.88 25.63
C GLU A 477 39.62 37.16 25.29
N THR A 478 39.65 36.23 24.32
CA THR A 478 38.50 35.42 23.89
C THR A 478 38.41 34.06 24.59
N GLY A 479 39.25 33.78 25.59
CA GLY A 479 39.18 32.54 26.36
C GLY A 479 39.91 31.34 25.75
N ILE A 480 40.81 31.55 24.79
CA ILE A 480 41.57 30.49 24.09
C ILE A 480 42.90 30.26 24.82
N ALA A 481 43.23 29.00 25.16
CA ALA A 481 44.54 28.66 25.73
C ALA A 481 45.66 28.85 24.69
N THR A 482 46.69 29.65 25.00
CA THR A 482 47.69 30.10 23.99
C THR A 482 49.06 29.43 24.09
N THR A 483 49.44 28.90 25.25
CA THR A 483 50.70 28.16 25.46
C THR A 483 50.49 26.96 26.38
N ALA A 484 51.25 25.89 26.12
CA ALA A 484 51.36 24.73 26.98
C ALA A 484 52.62 24.80 27.85
N GLY A 485 52.57 24.17 29.02
CA GLY A 485 53.71 24.03 29.92
C GLY A 485 53.31 24.14 31.39
N ASP A 486 54.30 24.38 32.26
CA ASP A 486 54.10 24.59 33.70
C ASP A 486 53.36 25.91 34.02
N GLU A 487 53.07 26.74 33.00
CA GLU A 487 52.21 27.91 33.13
C GLU A 487 50.75 27.47 33.21
N ILE A 488 50.26 27.46 34.44
CA ILE A 488 48.92 27.02 34.77
C ILE A 488 47.94 28.18 34.58
N ILE A 489 46.87 27.95 33.82
CA ILE A 489 45.71 28.84 33.81
C ILE A 489 45.07 28.78 35.20
N THR A 490 45.08 29.92 35.89
CA THR A 490 44.56 30.04 37.25
C THR A 490 43.19 30.68 37.20
N VAL A 491 42.19 29.92 37.66
CA VAL A 491 40.82 30.39 37.82
C VAL A 491 40.61 30.70 39.28
N ARG A 492 40.45 31.98 39.61
CA ARG A 492 40.28 32.46 40.98
C ARG A 492 38.93 33.12 41.17
N ALA A 493 38.33 32.94 42.34
CA ALA A 493 37.20 33.77 42.76
C ALA A 493 37.61 35.27 42.73
N LYS A 494 36.71 36.13 42.26
CA LYS A 494 36.87 37.58 42.38
C LYS A 494 36.66 38.00 43.83
N GLU A 495 37.31 39.09 44.22
CA GLU A 495 37.33 39.57 45.61
C GLU A 495 35.93 39.88 46.16
N ASN A 496 35.01 40.27 45.28
CA ASN A 496 33.61 40.56 45.60
C ASN A 496 32.64 39.40 45.29
N SER A 497 33.12 38.21 44.89
CA SER A 497 32.21 37.09 44.65
C SER A 497 31.69 36.51 45.97
N THR A 498 30.37 36.49 46.09
CA THR A 498 29.66 35.86 47.21
C THR A 498 29.39 34.38 46.98
N LEU A 499 29.52 33.89 45.74
CA LEU A 499 29.12 32.54 45.33
C LEU A 499 30.26 31.52 45.30
N ILE A 500 31.51 31.98 45.15
CA ILE A 500 32.68 31.10 45.10
C ILE A 500 33.88 31.65 45.92
N THR A 501 34.78 30.74 46.31
CA THR A 501 36.04 31.01 47.03
C THR A 501 37.20 30.22 46.45
N ASP A 502 38.41 30.68 46.75
CA ASP A 502 39.69 30.06 46.37
C ASP A 502 39.97 30.09 44.85
N GLU A 503 40.95 29.29 44.43
CA GLU A 503 41.37 29.15 43.04
C GLU A 503 41.62 27.68 42.72
N PHE A 504 41.43 27.32 41.45
CA PHE A 504 41.96 26.08 40.89
C PHE A 504 42.80 26.35 39.65
N LYS A 505 43.53 25.31 39.28
CA LYS A 505 44.67 25.37 38.37
C LYS A 505 44.45 24.38 37.25
N ILE A 506 44.48 24.87 36.02
CA ILE A 506 44.29 24.09 34.79
C ILE A 506 45.65 23.96 34.09
N SER A 507 46.08 22.72 33.89
CA SER A 507 47.26 22.42 33.08
C SER A 507 46.87 22.34 31.59
N VAL A 508 47.62 23.04 30.74
CA VAL A 508 47.41 23.04 29.29
C VAL A 508 48.45 22.15 28.62
N ALA A 509 47.98 21.15 27.89
CA ALA A 509 48.82 20.25 27.11
C ALA A 509 49.07 20.81 25.69
N LYS A 510 50.19 20.40 25.09
CA LYS A 510 50.48 20.68 23.68
C LYS A 510 49.57 19.82 22.80
N LYS A 511 49.14 20.35 21.65
CA LYS A 511 48.36 19.56 20.68
C LYS A 511 49.29 18.62 19.92
N ASP A 512 48.95 17.33 19.84
CA ASP A 512 49.72 16.38 19.02
C ASP A 512 49.34 16.54 17.55
N ILE A 513 50.31 16.86 16.69
CA ILE A 513 50.09 17.00 15.24
C ILE A 513 50.14 15.64 14.54
N SER A 514 50.59 14.57 15.21
CA SER A 514 50.62 13.22 14.65
C SER A 514 49.21 12.73 14.31
N ASP A 515 48.19 13.27 14.97
CA ASP A 515 46.77 12.94 14.77
C ASP A 515 46.17 13.59 13.50
N LEU A 516 46.89 14.49 12.83
CA LEU A 516 46.42 15.14 11.60
C LEU A 516 46.33 14.19 10.40
N GLY A 517 46.82 12.95 10.53
CA GLY A 517 46.80 11.96 9.46
C GLY A 517 47.69 12.32 8.26
N ALA A 518 47.67 11.48 7.23
CA ALA A 518 48.39 11.75 5.99
C ALA A 518 47.58 12.71 5.10
N THR A 519 47.96 13.99 5.07
CA THR A 519 47.37 14.97 4.16
C THR A 519 48.14 14.99 2.83
N ILE A 520 47.42 14.81 1.73
CA ILE A 520 47.98 14.99 0.37
C ILE A 520 47.79 16.46 -0.01
N ILE A 521 48.90 17.16 -0.27
CA ILE A 521 48.86 18.56 -0.69
C ILE A 521 49.57 18.65 -2.03
N ASN A 522 48.80 18.91 -3.10
CA ASN A 522 49.30 19.02 -4.47
C ASN A 522 49.74 20.47 -4.71
N ILE A 523 51.06 20.73 -4.71
CA ILE A 523 51.61 22.10 -4.80
C ILE A 523 52.75 22.15 -5.81
N ASP A 524 52.57 22.95 -6.86
CA ASP A 524 53.67 23.51 -7.64
C ASP A 524 54.14 24.82 -6.97
N GLY A 525 55.37 24.86 -6.45
CA GLY A 525 55.88 26.06 -5.79
C GLY A 525 57.31 25.96 -5.26
N ASN A 526 57.89 27.11 -4.92
CA ASN A 526 59.19 27.18 -4.22
C ASN A 526 59.03 26.86 -2.72
N ASP A 527 60.15 26.59 -2.01
CA ASP A 527 60.18 26.25 -0.56
C ASP A 527 59.34 27.22 0.29
N PHE A 528 59.39 28.51 -0.01
CA PHE A 528 58.59 29.52 0.68
C PHE A 528 57.07 29.31 0.53
N THR A 529 56.62 28.98 -0.68
CA THR A 529 55.20 28.73 -0.97
C THR A 529 54.71 27.47 -0.27
N ILE A 530 55.50 26.41 -0.28
CA ILE A 530 55.12 25.14 0.35
C ILE A 530 55.06 25.30 1.88
N ARG A 531 56.03 26.00 2.49
CA ARG A 531 56.01 26.32 3.93
C ARG A 531 54.76 27.08 4.34
N ARG A 532 54.37 28.09 3.58
CA ARG A 532 53.15 28.88 3.86
C ARG A 532 51.90 28.00 3.78
N LEU A 533 51.75 27.23 2.71
CA LEU A 533 50.57 26.38 2.50
C LEU A 533 50.49 25.25 3.54
N LEU A 534 51.63 24.71 3.97
CA LEU A 534 51.71 23.73 5.05
C LEU A 534 51.26 24.34 6.39
N LEU A 535 51.73 25.55 6.72
CA LEU A 535 51.28 26.27 7.91
C LEU A 535 49.79 26.61 7.86
N GLU A 536 49.26 26.96 6.68
CA GLU A 536 47.82 27.16 6.47
C GLU A 536 47.04 25.86 6.70
N ALA A 537 47.50 24.74 6.16
CA ALA A 537 46.86 23.44 6.36
C ALA A 537 46.89 22.99 7.83
N ILE A 538 48.03 23.17 8.53
CA ILE A 538 48.14 22.88 9.96
C ILE A 538 47.17 23.76 10.75
N ASN A 539 47.15 25.08 10.51
CA ASN A 539 46.26 26.00 11.23
C ASN A 539 44.78 25.83 10.86
N GLN A 540 44.48 25.29 9.68
CA GLN A 540 43.12 24.91 9.31
C GLN A 540 42.67 23.65 10.06
N ALA A 541 43.56 22.66 10.20
CA ALA A 541 43.26 21.43 10.93
C ALA A 541 43.29 21.62 12.45
N LEU A 542 44.08 22.58 12.93
CA LEU A 542 44.20 22.99 14.33
C LEU A 542 43.81 24.47 14.47
N PRO A 543 42.51 24.80 14.31
CA PRO A 543 42.06 26.18 14.42
C PRO A 543 42.43 26.73 15.81
N ASN A 544 42.78 28.01 15.86
CA ASN A 544 43.11 28.77 17.07
C ASN A 544 44.43 28.41 17.79
N VAL A 545 45.15 27.37 17.38
CA VAL A 545 46.50 27.07 17.93
C VAL A 545 47.53 28.11 17.51
N GLY A 546 47.40 28.66 16.30
CA GLY A 546 48.28 29.71 15.77
C GLY A 546 49.73 29.21 15.57
N VAL A 547 49.89 28.06 14.94
CA VAL A 547 51.19 27.44 14.61
C VAL A 547 51.95 28.32 13.62
N THR A 548 53.21 28.59 13.92
CA THR A 548 54.13 29.41 13.11
C THR A 548 55.31 28.59 12.58
N SER A 549 56.14 29.19 11.71
CA SER A 549 57.39 28.54 11.27
C SER A 549 58.37 28.25 12.41
N ASP A 550 58.25 28.96 13.53
CA ASP A 550 59.10 28.76 14.71
C ASP A 550 58.68 27.55 15.54
N ASP A 551 57.51 26.97 15.26
CA ASP A 551 56.95 25.81 15.95
C ASP A 551 57.27 24.48 15.27
N ILE A 552 57.68 24.48 13.99
CA ILE A 552 57.89 23.27 13.20
C ILE A 552 59.27 23.22 12.53
N ASP A 553 59.79 22.00 12.38
CA ASP A 553 60.90 21.66 11.51
C ASP A 553 60.40 20.79 10.35
N ILE A 554 60.82 21.15 9.14
CA ILE A 554 60.46 20.42 7.91
C ILE A 554 61.70 19.73 7.38
N ALA A 555 61.67 18.40 7.35
CA ALA A 555 62.75 17.58 6.82
C ALA A 555 62.58 17.41 5.31
N TRP A 556 63.06 18.37 4.51
CA TRP A 556 62.97 18.30 3.05
C TRP A 556 63.82 17.15 2.47
N PRO A 557 63.23 16.22 1.71
CA PRO A 557 64.01 15.30 0.91
C PRO A 557 64.74 16.09 -0.20
N ARG A 558 66.07 16.02 -0.21
CA ARG A 558 66.87 16.58 -1.31
C ARG A 558 66.58 15.76 -2.59
N TRP A 559 65.67 16.29 -3.43
CA TRP A 559 65.51 15.97 -4.86
C TRP A 559 64.70 14.73 -5.28
N ALA A 560 63.67 14.33 -4.52
CA ALA A 560 62.81 13.20 -4.93
C ALA A 560 61.32 13.60 -5.00
N TRP A 561 60.77 13.59 -6.21
CA TRP A 561 59.33 13.69 -6.47
C TRP A 561 58.63 12.44 -5.90
N ASN A 562 57.40 12.57 -5.38
CA ASN A 562 56.65 11.49 -4.71
C ASN A 562 57.28 10.94 -3.41
N THR A 563 57.93 11.77 -2.59
CA THR A 563 58.47 11.34 -1.29
C THR A 563 57.72 11.93 -0.11
N GLU A 564 57.52 11.09 0.91
CA GLU A 564 56.98 11.49 2.20
C GLU A 564 57.89 12.55 2.85
N THR A 565 57.32 13.71 3.14
CA THR A 565 58.01 14.76 3.91
C THR A 565 57.50 14.76 5.34
N ARG A 566 58.44 14.76 6.29
CA ARG A 566 58.13 14.77 7.72
C ARG A 566 58.17 16.19 8.25
N VAL A 567 57.13 16.55 8.99
CA VAL A 567 57.04 17.83 9.68
C VAL A 567 56.93 17.52 11.15
N THR A 568 57.93 17.94 11.90
CA THR A 568 58.07 17.63 13.31
C THR A 568 57.90 18.91 14.11
N ALA A 569 57.11 18.85 15.18
CA ALA A 569 57.08 19.94 16.14
C ALA A 569 58.48 20.14 16.73
N LYS A 570 58.96 21.39 16.72
CA LYS A 570 60.22 21.73 17.38
C LYS A 570 60.11 21.43 18.87
N THR A 571 61.20 20.94 19.46
CA THR A 571 61.27 20.70 20.91
C THR A 571 61.02 21.98 21.73
N THR A 572 61.30 23.14 21.14
CA THR A 572 61.03 24.47 21.71
C THR A 572 59.60 24.97 21.49
N SER A 573 58.76 24.31 20.67
CA SER A 573 57.38 24.75 20.50
C SER A 573 56.61 24.60 21.80
N THR A 574 55.87 25.65 22.18
CA THR A 574 54.97 25.64 23.33
C THR A 574 53.54 25.28 22.94
N LYS A 575 53.25 25.01 21.66
CA LYS A 575 51.89 24.84 21.15
C LYS A 575 51.58 23.41 20.73
N ILE A 576 52.56 22.77 20.10
CA ILE A 576 52.39 21.48 19.42
C ILE A 576 53.49 20.47 19.79
N ILE A 577 53.19 19.18 19.64
CA ILE A 577 54.13 18.05 19.72
C ILE A 577 53.91 17.09 18.57
N GLY A 578 54.80 16.12 18.41
CA GLY A 578 54.64 15.02 17.47
C GLY A 578 55.22 15.29 16.08
N THR A 579 54.93 14.37 15.17
CA THR A 579 55.39 14.42 13.78
C THR A 579 54.24 14.02 12.89
N PHE A 580 53.89 14.87 11.93
CA PHE A 580 52.98 14.50 10.86
C PHE A 580 53.74 14.27 9.56
N ILE A 581 53.19 13.38 8.73
CA ILE A 581 53.75 13.02 7.44
C ILE A 581 52.81 13.56 6.37
N PHE A 582 53.34 14.34 5.43
CA PHE A 582 52.59 14.73 4.24
C PHE A 582 53.25 14.18 2.99
N GLN A 583 52.43 13.87 1.99
CA GLN A 583 52.91 13.39 0.70
C GLN A 583 52.88 14.55 -0.30
N TYR A 584 54.05 14.83 -0.87
CA TYR A 584 54.21 15.75 -1.99
C TYR A 584 54.02 14.96 -3.30
N ILE A 585 53.03 15.34 -4.10
CA ILE A 585 52.77 14.76 -5.43
C ILE A 585 53.21 15.76 -6.50
#